data_AF-A0A963W642-F1
#
_entry.id   AF-A0A963W642-F1
#
_cell.length_a   1.000
_cell.length_b   1.000
_cell.length_c   1.000
_cell.angle_alpha   90.00
_cell.angle_beta   90.00
_cell.angle_gamma   90.00
#
_symmetry.space_group_name_H-M   'P 1'
#
loop_
_entity.id
_entity.type
_entity.pdbx_description
1 polymer ?
#
loop_
_entity_poly.entity_id
_entity_poly.type
_entity_poly.pdbx_seq_one_letter_code
_entity_poly.pdbx_strand_id
1 'polypeptide(L)' 'MIEARLAASAGGFVVNLARKAAMLAETALASRRQASTDPARWRDARLLWPLFTKD' A
#
# COMPACT_ATOMS: atom_id res chain seq x y z
N MET A 1 -28.28 26.10 -12.08
CA MET A 1 -27.23 25.45 -12.90
C MET A 1 -26.03 24.91 -12.09
N ILE A 2 -25.74 25.44 -10.89
CA ILE A 2 -24.60 25.00 -10.05
C ILE A 2 -24.81 23.60 -9.44
N GLU A 3 -26.04 23.25 -9.03
CA GLU A 3 -26.32 21.96 -8.37
C GLU A 3 -26.13 20.74 -9.28
N ALA A 4 -26.47 20.85 -10.58
CA ALA A 4 -26.27 19.77 -11.55
C ALA A 4 -24.78 19.42 -11.74
N ARG A 5 -23.89 20.41 -11.60
CA ARG A 5 -22.43 20.21 -11.71
C ARG A 5 -21.86 19.53 -10.47
N LEU A 6 -22.43 19.80 -9.29
CA LEU A 6 -22.08 19.12 -8.04
C LEU A 6 -22.55 17.67 -8.03
N ALA A 7 -23.76 17.38 -8.53
CA ALA A 7 -24.28 16.03 -8.65
C ALA A 7 -23.47 15.18 -9.66
N ALA A 8 -23.10 15.76 -10.81
CA ALA A 8 -22.22 15.11 -11.78
C ALA A 8 -20.78 14.90 -11.24
N SER A 9 -20.27 15.86 -10.45
CA SER A 9 -18.97 15.78 -9.76
C SER A 9 -18.95 14.71 -8.67
N ALA A 10 -20.04 14.55 -7.90
CA ALA A 10 -20.12 13.58 -6.82
C ALA A 10 -20.01 12.13 -7.33
N GLY A 11 -20.65 11.81 -8.46
CA GLY A 11 -20.53 10.48 -9.08
C GLY A 11 -19.09 10.17 -9.52
N GLY A 12 -18.42 11.10 -10.20
CA GLY A 12 -17.01 10.93 -10.59
C GLY A 12 -16.06 10.86 -9.40
N PHE A 13 -16.34 11.62 -8.34
CA PHE A 13 -15.56 11.59 -7.10
C PHE A 13 -15.65 10.22 -6.40
N VAL A 14 -16.85 9.68 -6.23
CA VAL A 14 -17.05 8.37 -5.59
C VAL A 14 -16.36 7.25 -6.37
N VAL A 15 -16.44 7.27 -7.71
CA VAL A 15 -15.76 6.30 -8.57
C VAL A 15 -14.23 6.38 -8.41
N ASN A 16 -13.67 7.59 -8.40
CA ASN A 16 -12.23 7.79 -8.19
C ASN A 16 -11.79 7.36 -6.78
N LEU A 17 -12.61 7.61 -5.77
CA LEU A 17 -12.35 7.20 -4.39
C LEU A 17 -12.35 5.67 -4.27
N ALA A 18 -13.37 5.01 -4.83
CA ALA A 18 -13.44 3.54 -4.85
C ALA A 18 -12.24 2.92 -5.57
N ARG A 19 -11.82 3.48 -6.71
CA ARG A 19 -10.63 3.01 -7.44
C ARG A 19 -9.35 3.13 -6.59
N LYS A 20 -9.16 4.27 -5.93
CA LYS A 20 -8.00 4.48 -5.04
C LYS A 20 -8.03 3.54 -3.83
N ALA A 21 -9.21 3.34 -3.23
CA ALA A 21 -9.40 2.42 -2.12
C ALA A 21 -9.08 0.96 -2.51
N ALA A 22 -9.51 0.52 -3.70
CA ALA A 22 -9.18 -0.79 -4.23
C ALA A 22 -7.66 -0.98 -4.41
N MET A 23 -6.99 0.02 -5.02
CA MET A 23 -5.53 0.01 -5.18
C MET A 23 -4.79 -0.07 -3.83
N LEU A 24 -5.26 0.67 -2.83
CA LEU A 24 -4.69 0.62 -1.48
C LEU A 24 -4.94 -0.74 -0.80
N ALA A 25 -6.10 -1.35 -1.01
CA ALA A 25 -6.40 -2.67 -0.45
C ALA A 25 -5.52 -3.77 -1.06
N GLU A 26 -5.31 -3.75 -2.39
CA GLU A 26 -4.44 -4.70 -3.09
C GLU A 26 -2.99 -4.59 -2.62
N THR A 27 -2.46 -3.37 -2.52
CA THR A 27 -1.10 -3.13 -2.02
C THR A 27 -0.95 -3.52 -0.56
N ALA A 28 -1.92 -3.20 0.30
CA ALA A 28 -1.90 -3.60 1.71
C ALA A 28 -1.92 -5.12 1.88
N LEU A 29 -2.68 -5.84 1.06
CA LEU A 29 -2.72 -7.31 1.09
C LEU A 29 -1.38 -7.91 0.66
N ALA A 30 -0.76 -7.37 -0.39
CA ALA A 30 0.57 -7.79 -0.84
C ALA A 30 1.63 -7.56 0.25
N SER A 31 1.64 -6.37 0.86
CA SER A 31 2.55 -6.05 1.96
C SER A 31 2.34 -6.95 3.17
N ARG A 32 1.08 -7.27 3.54
CA ARG A 32 0.77 -8.19 4.64
C ARG A 32 1.24 -9.61 4.36
N ARG A 33 1.07 -10.12 3.15
CA ARG A 33 1.58 -11.46 2.75
C ARG A 33 3.10 -11.52 2.87
N GLN A 34 3.78 -10.45 2.44
CA GLN A 34 5.23 -10.36 2.53
C GLN A 34 5.73 -10.23 3.97
N ALA A 35 5.02 -9.46 4.82
CA ALA A 35 5.32 -9.32 6.24
C ALA A 35 5.04 -10.60 7.05
N SER A 36 4.02 -11.37 6.65
CA SER A 36 3.66 -12.65 7.29
C SER A 36 4.67 -13.77 7.00
N THR A 37 5.54 -13.62 6.00
CA THR A 37 6.42 -14.70 5.55
C THR A 37 7.46 -15.04 6.61
N ASP A 38 7.95 -14.07 7.39
CA ASP A 38 8.70 -14.35 8.61
C ASP A 38 8.97 -13.06 9.42
N PRO A 39 8.26 -12.81 10.53
CA PRO A 39 8.57 -11.70 11.44
C PRO A 39 9.87 -11.93 12.23
N ALA A 40 10.63 -13.01 12.05
CA ALA A 40 11.99 -13.14 12.56
C ALA A 40 13.05 -12.73 11.50
N ARG A 41 12.69 -12.60 10.22
CA ARG A 41 13.63 -12.28 9.14
C ARG A 41 14.34 -10.93 9.33
N TRP A 42 13.66 -9.92 9.85
CA TRP A 42 14.30 -8.62 10.17
C TRP A 42 15.28 -8.71 11.35
N ARG A 43 15.26 -9.80 12.12
CA ARG A 43 16.18 -10.10 13.22
C ARG A 43 17.30 -11.05 12.78
N ASP A 44 17.31 -11.51 11.53
CA ASP A 44 18.37 -12.35 11.01
C ASP A 44 19.67 -11.53 10.95
N ALA A 45 20.61 -11.85 11.84
CA ALA A 45 21.91 -11.20 11.94
C ALA A 45 22.70 -11.27 10.62
N ARG A 46 22.40 -12.24 9.75
CA ARG A 46 23.02 -12.37 8.42
C ARG A 46 22.60 -11.26 7.46
N LEU A 47 21.42 -10.65 7.64
CA LEU A 47 20.98 -9.47 6.88
C LEU A 47 21.61 -8.17 7.38
N LEU A 48 22.10 -8.14 8.62
CA LEU A 48 22.86 -7.02 9.20
C LEU A 48 24.36 -7.11 8.87
N TRP A 49 24.84 -8.32 8.58
CA TRP A 49 26.26 -8.62 8.38
C TRP A 49 26.95 -8.03 7.14
N PRO A 50 26.30 -7.74 5.99
CA PRO A 50 27.02 -7.20 4.84
C PRO A 50 27.52 -5.75 5.06
N LEU A 51 27.16 -5.10 6.17
CA LEU A 51 27.75 -3.82 6.59
C LEU A 51 29.02 -3.97 7.45
N PHE A 52 29.30 -5.17 7.97
CA PHE A 52 30.45 -5.45 8.86
C PHE A 52 31.54 -6.29 8.19
N THR A 53 31.28 -6.89 7.03
CA THR A 53 32.30 -7.51 6.18
C THR A 53 32.72 -6.53 5.09
N LYS A 54 33.48 -5.51 5.48
CA LYS A 54 34.28 -4.72 4.56
C LYS A 54 35.73 -5.01 4.92
N ASP A 55 36.33 -5.95 4.21
CA ASP A 55 37.78 -6.09 4.15
C ASP A 55 38.39 -4.84 3.48
#